data_AF-A0AA40C4R6-F1
#
_entry.id   AF-A0AA40C4R6-F1
#
_cell.length_a   1.000
_cell.length_b   1.000
_cell.length_c   1.000
_cell.angle_alpha   90.00
_cell.angle_beta   90.00
_cell.angle_gamma   90.00
#
_symmetry.space_group_name_H-M   'P 1'
#
loop_
_entity.id
_entity.type
_entity.pdbx_description
1 polymer ?
#
loop_
_entity_poly.entity_id
_entity_poly.type
_entity_poly.pdbx_seq_one_letter_code
_entity_poly.pdbx_strand_id
1 'polypeptide(L)'
;MEKAVKDLERYLDAERREIDLAEKWETENPSGTGEPIAEYLQDTFMTFLLQGYYKNFLSFRRDYEKEFGTPPQVHPAVYSKWLRESILDSDFNVVMVHPVGDFDPFYRDVYRLDPKDRSQAYDWDQREDHQASLAGVPSIVVPVGQVSQPSKIMAQGQVLPVTISLMSGTGTDFQLTGMIQDMAQTGFLAGSVKVGSHAF
;
A
#
# COMPACT_ATOMS: atom_id res chain seq x y z
N MET A 1 -20.65 -27.50 -16.90
CA MET A 1 -20.23 -28.21 -15.68
C MET A 1 -20.79 -29.63 -15.65
N GLU A 2 -22.11 -29.81 -15.67
CA GLU A 2 -22.76 -31.14 -15.59
C GLU A 2 -22.31 -32.19 -16.62
N LYS A 3 -22.12 -31.79 -17.89
CA LYS A 3 -21.58 -32.69 -18.92
C LYS A 3 -20.19 -33.24 -18.55
N ALA A 4 -19.31 -32.38 -18.05
CA ALA A 4 -17.95 -32.76 -17.67
C ALA A 4 -17.95 -33.70 -16.46
N VAL A 5 -18.87 -33.51 -15.52
CA VAL A 5 -19.07 -34.40 -14.37
C VAL A 5 -19.52 -35.79 -14.84
N LYS A 6 -20.51 -35.86 -15.73
CA LYS A 6 -20.99 -37.15 -16.30
C LYS A 6 -19.94 -37.90 -17.11
N ASP A 7 -19.13 -37.18 -17.87
CA ASP A 7 -18.03 -37.78 -18.62
C ASP A 7 -16.96 -38.34 -17.65
N LEU A 8 -16.71 -37.66 -16.53
CA LEU A 8 -15.78 -38.09 -15.48
C LEU A 8 -16.31 -39.30 -14.69
N GLU A 9 -17.60 -39.32 -14.31
CA GLU A 9 -18.28 -40.46 -13.67
C GLU A 9 -18.11 -41.73 -14.51
N ARG A 10 -18.35 -41.63 -15.83
CA ARG A 10 -18.20 -42.75 -16.77
C ARG A 10 -16.75 -43.20 -16.91
N TYR A 11 -15.80 -42.26 -16.94
CA TYR A 11 -14.39 -42.58 -17.06
C TYR A 11 -13.83 -43.27 -15.81
N LEU A 12 -14.25 -42.81 -14.63
CA LEU A 12 -13.78 -43.34 -13.34
C LEU A 12 -14.61 -44.54 -12.83
N ASP A 13 -15.71 -44.88 -13.51
CA ASP A 13 -16.71 -45.86 -13.04
C ASP A 13 -17.16 -45.57 -11.60
N ALA A 14 -17.46 -44.29 -11.34
CA ALA A 14 -17.74 -43.77 -10.01
C ALA A 14 -19.13 -43.15 -9.91
N GLU A 15 -19.76 -43.32 -8.75
CA GLU A 15 -21.03 -42.68 -8.41
C GLU A 15 -20.79 -41.28 -7.82
N ARG A 16 -21.54 -40.27 -8.29
CA ARG A 16 -21.50 -38.93 -7.74
C ARG A 16 -22.29 -38.84 -6.44
N ARG A 17 -21.69 -38.13 -5.47
CA ARG A 17 -22.38 -37.67 -4.27
C ARG A 17 -22.32 -36.15 -4.19
N GLU A 18 -23.46 -35.52 -4.00
CA GLU A 18 -23.54 -34.09 -3.73
C GLU A 18 -23.38 -33.86 -2.22
N ILE A 19 -22.56 -32.88 -1.85
CA ILE A 19 -22.24 -32.55 -0.46
C ILE A 19 -22.33 -31.03 -0.32
N ASP A 20 -23.20 -30.58 0.57
CA ASP A 20 -23.20 -29.21 1.05
C ASP A 20 -22.28 -29.10 2.27
N LEU A 21 -21.23 -28.30 2.14
CA LEU A 21 -20.24 -28.11 3.20
C LEU A 21 -20.77 -27.24 4.34
N ALA A 22 -21.69 -26.30 4.07
CA ALA A 22 -22.29 -25.46 5.10
C ALA A 22 -23.24 -26.30 5.96
N GLU A 23 -24.10 -27.10 5.35
CA GLU A 23 -25.00 -28.02 6.08
C GLU A 23 -24.21 -29.02 6.92
N LYS A 24 -23.17 -29.65 6.35
CA LYS A 24 -22.30 -30.55 7.12
C LYS A 24 -21.62 -29.86 8.29
N TRP A 25 -21.20 -28.62 8.12
CA TRP A 25 -20.53 -27.86 9.18
C TRP A 25 -21.46 -27.57 10.35
N GLU A 26 -22.75 -27.32 10.11
CA GLU A 26 -23.73 -27.09 11.18
C GLU A 26 -23.84 -28.31 12.12
N THR A 27 -23.71 -29.52 11.60
CA THR A 27 -23.88 -30.76 12.39
C THR A 27 -22.58 -31.42 12.82
N GLU A 28 -21.50 -31.27 12.04
CA GLU A 28 -20.25 -32.03 12.19
C GLU A 28 -19.03 -31.11 12.43
N ASN A 29 -19.20 -29.82 12.75
CA ASN A 29 -18.01 -28.98 12.96
C ASN A 29 -17.14 -29.51 14.12
N PRO A 30 -15.83 -29.67 13.89
CA PRO A 30 -14.92 -30.20 14.91
C PRO A 30 -14.55 -29.15 15.97
N SER A 31 -14.79 -27.87 15.70
CA SER A 31 -14.49 -26.75 16.59
C SER A 31 -15.52 -26.55 17.70
N GLY A 32 -16.72 -27.14 17.56
CA GLY A 32 -17.87 -26.89 18.43
C GLY A 32 -18.43 -25.47 18.35
N THR A 33 -18.05 -24.69 17.34
CA THR A 33 -18.48 -23.29 17.19
C THR A 33 -19.86 -23.22 16.54
N GLY A 34 -20.67 -22.23 16.93
CA GLY A 34 -21.94 -21.94 16.24
C GLY A 34 -21.79 -21.08 14.98
N GLU A 35 -20.55 -20.80 14.59
CA GLU A 35 -20.22 -19.89 13.50
C GLU A 35 -20.28 -20.61 12.14
N PRO A 36 -20.82 -19.96 11.08
CA PRO A 36 -20.78 -20.52 9.73
C PRO A 36 -19.33 -20.79 9.26
N ILE A 37 -19.15 -21.85 8.47
CA ILE A 37 -17.82 -22.28 7.98
C ILE A 37 -17.04 -21.15 7.27
N ALA A 38 -17.74 -20.28 6.54
CA ALA A 38 -17.14 -19.17 5.82
C ALA A 38 -16.51 -18.14 6.77
N GLU A 39 -17.22 -17.78 7.84
CA GLU A 39 -16.73 -16.86 8.87
C GLU A 39 -15.59 -17.50 9.67
N TYR A 40 -15.76 -18.77 10.07
CA TYR A 40 -14.74 -19.49 10.83
C TYR A 40 -13.41 -19.61 10.07
N LEU A 41 -13.45 -19.85 8.76
CA LEU A 41 -12.26 -20.01 7.92
C LEU A 41 -11.75 -18.71 7.28
N GLN A 42 -12.44 -17.59 7.48
CA GLN A 42 -12.19 -16.32 6.79
C GLN A 42 -10.70 -15.92 6.83
N ASP A 43 -10.10 -15.93 8.01
CA ASP A 43 -8.69 -15.56 8.20
C ASP A 43 -7.73 -16.75 8.24
N THR A 44 -8.25 -17.97 8.27
CA THR A 44 -7.47 -19.19 8.48
C THR A 44 -6.42 -19.36 7.39
N PHE A 45 -6.84 -19.29 6.11
CA PHE A 45 -5.93 -19.47 4.98
C PHE A 45 -4.78 -18.46 5.00
N MET A 46 -5.10 -17.16 5.16
CA MET A 46 -4.09 -16.11 5.17
C MET A 46 -3.17 -16.21 6.39
N THR A 47 -3.70 -16.56 7.56
CA THR A 47 -2.90 -16.70 8.79
C THR A 47 -1.85 -17.80 8.67
N PHE A 48 -2.25 -19.00 8.22
CA PHE A 48 -1.32 -20.12 8.02
C PHE A 48 -0.29 -19.81 6.92
N LEU A 49 -0.76 -19.27 5.80
CA LEU A 49 0.07 -18.95 4.65
C LEU A 49 1.11 -17.87 4.98
N LEU A 50 0.72 -16.79 5.66
CA LEU A 50 1.63 -15.71 6.04
C LEU A 50 2.68 -16.18 7.05
N GLN A 51 2.28 -16.97 8.06
CA GLN A 51 3.24 -17.53 9.02
C GLN A 51 4.21 -18.50 8.34
N GLY A 52 3.70 -19.37 7.46
CA GLY A 52 4.49 -20.32 6.69
C GLY A 52 5.50 -19.60 5.79
N TYR A 53 5.06 -18.59 5.03
CA TYR A 53 5.95 -17.76 4.22
C TYR A 53 7.02 -17.08 5.06
N TYR A 54 6.65 -16.45 6.17
CA TYR A 54 7.63 -15.79 7.04
C TYR A 54 8.73 -16.78 7.47
N LYS A 55 8.35 -17.94 8.01
CA LYS A 55 9.29 -18.97 8.48
C LYS A 55 10.16 -19.51 7.34
N ASN A 56 9.57 -19.80 6.18
CA ASN A 56 10.29 -20.35 5.03
C ASN A 56 11.30 -19.38 4.44
N PHE A 57 11.07 -18.07 4.56
CA PHE A 57 11.99 -17.04 4.08
C PHE A 57 12.98 -16.55 5.15
N LEU A 58 13.03 -17.14 6.35
CA LEU A 58 13.95 -16.70 7.41
C LEU A 58 15.43 -16.82 7.02
N SER A 59 15.83 -17.94 6.41
CA SER A 59 17.22 -18.10 5.94
C SER A 59 17.55 -17.10 4.84
N PHE A 60 16.68 -16.98 3.83
CA PHE A 60 16.84 -16.00 2.75
C PHE A 60 16.98 -14.57 3.28
N ARG A 61 16.13 -14.14 4.22
CA ARG A 61 16.21 -12.79 4.81
C ARG A 61 17.55 -12.55 5.51
N ARG A 62 18.01 -13.52 6.30
CA ARG A 62 19.31 -13.44 6.99
C ARG A 62 20.48 -13.42 6.02
N ASP A 63 20.44 -14.27 5.00
CA ASP A 63 21.50 -14.37 4.00
C ASP A 63 21.54 -13.11 3.13
N TYR A 64 20.38 -12.58 2.75
CA TYR A 64 20.25 -11.31 2.03
C TYR A 64 20.78 -10.13 2.84
N GLU A 65 20.37 -9.99 4.10
CA GLU A 65 20.84 -8.91 4.97
C GLU A 65 22.35 -8.98 5.22
N LYS A 66 22.89 -10.19 5.35
CA LYS A 66 24.34 -10.39 5.47
C LYS A 66 25.10 -9.96 4.21
N GLU A 67 24.57 -10.26 3.03
CA GLU A 67 25.22 -9.96 1.74
C GLU A 67 25.09 -8.47 1.36
N PHE A 68 23.90 -7.89 1.54
CA PHE A 68 23.56 -6.56 1.03
C PHE A 68 23.48 -5.48 2.12
N GLY A 69 23.67 -5.84 3.40
CA GLY A 69 23.65 -4.91 4.53
C GLY A 69 22.28 -4.30 4.83
N THR A 70 21.22 -4.78 4.18
CA THR A 70 19.84 -4.28 4.27
C THR A 70 18.86 -5.45 4.22
N PRO A 71 17.71 -5.38 4.91
CA PRO A 71 16.69 -6.42 4.81
C PRO A 71 16.08 -6.46 3.40
N PRO A 72 15.63 -7.63 2.91
CA PRO A 72 14.95 -7.70 1.61
C PRO A 72 13.59 -7.01 1.67
N GLN A 73 13.14 -6.51 0.51
CA GLN A 73 11.83 -5.87 0.37
C GLN A 73 10.70 -6.76 0.89
N VAL A 74 9.77 -6.13 1.62
CA VAL A 74 8.57 -6.80 2.13
C VAL A 74 7.57 -6.96 0.99
N HIS A 75 6.95 -8.14 0.87
CA HIS A 75 5.91 -8.39 -0.11
C HIS A 75 4.78 -7.33 0.03
N PRO A 76 4.35 -6.66 -1.05
CA PRO A 76 3.37 -5.56 -0.98
C PRO A 76 2.10 -5.90 -0.20
N ALA A 77 1.58 -7.13 -0.32
CA ALA A 77 0.39 -7.56 0.43
C ALA A 77 0.59 -7.58 1.95
N VAL A 78 1.79 -7.89 2.45
CA VAL A 78 2.09 -7.88 3.89
C VAL A 78 2.15 -6.45 4.40
N TYR A 79 2.82 -5.58 3.65
CA TYR A 79 2.88 -4.15 3.95
C TYR A 79 1.49 -3.50 3.93
N SER A 80 0.71 -3.76 2.89
CA SER A 80 -0.67 -3.27 2.76
C SER A 80 -1.54 -3.69 3.94
N LYS A 81 -1.51 -4.99 4.30
CA LYS A 81 -2.27 -5.51 5.43
C LYS A 81 -1.86 -4.82 6.73
N TRP A 82 -0.56 -4.78 7.04
CA TRP A 82 -0.07 -4.15 8.26
C TRP A 82 -0.44 -2.66 8.35
N LEU A 83 -0.24 -1.90 7.28
CA LEU A 83 -0.53 -0.47 7.31
C LEU A 83 -2.03 -0.19 7.51
N ARG A 84 -2.89 -0.92 6.79
CA ARG A 84 -4.35 -0.77 6.90
C ARG A 84 -4.84 -1.18 8.28
N GLU A 85 -4.40 -2.32 8.81
CA GLU A 85 -4.97 -2.87 10.04
C GLU A 85 -4.31 -2.33 11.32
N SER A 86 -3.04 -1.92 11.25
CA SER A 86 -2.28 -1.51 12.44
C SER A 86 -2.11 -0.01 12.59
N ILE A 87 -2.30 0.77 11.50
CA ILE A 87 -2.03 2.22 11.51
C ILE A 87 -3.25 3.03 11.05
N LEU A 88 -3.75 2.80 9.84
CA LEU A 88 -4.72 3.70 9.20
C LEU A 88 -6.19 3.37 9.47
N ASP A 89 -6.49 2.10 9.76
CA ASP A 89 -7.83 1.53 9.89
C ASP A 89 -8.83 1.99 8.80
N SER A 90 -10.14 1.96 9.08
CA SER A 90 -11.20 2.40 8.17
C SER A 90 -12.02 3.58 8.68
N ASP A 91 -11.74 4.07 9.89
CA ASP A 91 -12.63 4.98 10.63
C ASP A 91 -12.25 6.47 10.47
N PHE A 92 -11.31 6.77 9.57
CA PHE A 92 -10.80 8.14 9.32
C PHE A 92 -10.39 8.86 10.61
N ASN A 93 -9.68 8.17 11.50
CA ASN A 93 -9.14 8.71 12.75
C ASN A 93 -7.65 9.08 12.64
N VAL A 94 -6.94 8.49 11.67
CA VAL A 94 -5.51 8.67 11.42
C VAL A 94 -5.30 9.20 10.01
N VAL A 95 -4.52 10.28 9.91
CA VAL A 95 -3.98 10.78 8.65
C VAL A 95 -2.46 10.70 8.73
N MET A 96 -1.88 9.88 7.86
CA MET A 96 -0.44 9.80 7.69
C MET A 96 0.02 10.95 6.79
N VAL A 97 1.08 11.64 7.21
CA VAL A 97 1.66 12.77 6.49
C VAL A 97 3.12 12.49 6.20
N HIS A 98 3.52 12.62 4.94
CA HIS A 98 4.91 12.52 4.53
C HIS A 98 5.23 13.55 3.44
N PRO A 99 6.46 14.09 3.40
CA PRO A 99 6.89 14.92 2.28
C PRO A 99 6.85 14.09 0.99
N VAL A 100 6.62 14.76 -0.14
CA VAL A 100 6.66 14.14 -1.47
C VAL A 100 7.57 14.93 -2.38
N GLY A 101 8.48 14.22 -3.05
CA GLY A 101 9.42 14.80 -3.99
C GLY A 101 10.74 15.21 -3.33
N ASP A 102 11.70 15.53 -4.20
CA ASP A 102 13.01 16.02 -3.79
C ASP A 102 12.98 17.55 -3.71
N PHE A 103 13.64 18.11 -2.70
CA PHE A 103 13.78 19.55 -2.54
C PHE A 103 14.88 20.11 -3.45
N ASP A 104 15.72 19.22 -3.98
CA ASP A 104 16.76 19.57 -4.92
C ASP A 104 16.28 19.49 -6.39
N PRO A 105 16.66 20.47 -7.23
CA PRO A 105 16.29 20.48 -8.64
C PRO A 105 16.95 19.32 -9.41
N PHE A 106 16.11 18.51 -10.07
CA PHE A 106 16.56 17.51 -11.04
C PHE A 106 16.99 18.15 -12.35
N TYR A 107 18.26 18.53 -12.43
CA TYR A 107 18.83 19.04 -13.67
C TYR A 107 19.07 17.91 -14.69
N ARG A 108 18.69 18.17 -15.95
CA ARG A 108 18.81 17.20 -17.06
C ARG A 108 20.25 16.90 -17.47
N ASP A 109 21.19 17.79 -17.13
CA ASP A 109 22.62 17.66 -17.40
C ASP A 109 23.37 16.86 -16.31
N VAL A 110 22.69 16.47 -15.23
CA VAL A 110 23.24 15.63 -14.16
C VAL A 110 22.83 14.19 -14.41
N TYR A 111 23.81 13.32 -14.62
CA TYR A 111 23.56 11.88 -14.65
C TYR A 111 23.14 11.39 -13.26
N ARG A 112 22.11 10.55 -13.23
CA ARG A 112 21.70 9.89 -11.99
C ARG A 112 22.81 8.95 -11.53
N LEU A 113 22.97 8.88 -10.21
CA LEU A 113 23.79 7.84 -9.60
C LEU A 113 23.33 6.46 -10.05
N ASP A 114 24.26 5.51 -10.08
CA ASP A 114 23.95 4.10 -10.26
C ASP A 114 22.90 3.68 -9.22
N PRO A 115 21.92 2.81 -9.55
CA PRO A 115 20.92 2.36 -8.59
C PRO A 115 21.46 1.98 -7.21
N LYS A 116 22.65 1.38 -7.13
CA LYS A 116 23.30 1.00 -5.86
C LYS A 116 23.81 2.18 -5.02
N ASP A 117 24.07 3.31 -5.66
CA ASP A 117 24.67 4.51 -5.06
C ASP A 117 23.61 5.60 -4.79
N ARG A 118 22.35 5.37 -5.17
CA ARG A 118 21.23 6.28 -4.86
C ARG A 118 20.90 6.19 -3.37
N SER A 119 20.50 7.30 -2.76
CA SER A 119 19.95 7.28 -1.40
C SER A 119 18.78 6.29 -1.35
N GLN A 120 18.81 5.36 -0.39
CA GLN A 120 17.66 4.50 -0.11
C GLN A 120 16.46 5.39 0.18
N ALA A 121 15.36 5.12 -0.52
CA ALA A 121 14.11 5.86 -0.30
C ALA A 121 13.48 5.30 0.98
N TYR A 122 13.62 6.04 2.09
CA TYR A 122 13.18 5.67 3.44
C TYR A 122 13.63 4.27 3.94
N ASP A 123 13.51 3.99 5.24
CA ASP A 123 13.95 2.72 5.85
C ASP A 123 13.20 1.46 5.35
N TRP A 124 12.22 1.62 4.46
CA TRP A 124 11.37 0.54 3.91
C TRP A 124 11.55 0.34 2.39
N ASP A 125 12.64 0.87 1.82
CA ASP A 125 13.15 0.60 0.46
C ASP A 125 12.16 0.87 -0.69
N GLN A 126 11.29 1.85 -0.49
CA GLN A 126 10.28 2.22 -1.47
C GLN A 126 10.07 3.74 -1.38
N ARG A 127 9.78 4.37 -2.52
CA ARG A 127 9.57 5.81 -2.56
C ARG A 127 8.26 6.20 -1.94
N GLU A 128 8.25 7.39 -1.35
CA GLU A 128 7.14 7.99 -0.63
C GLU A 128 5.84 8.03 -1.45
N ASP A 129 5.94 8.22 -2.77
CA ASP A 129 4.82 8.22 -3.71
C ASP A 129 4.19 6.83 -3.94
N HIS A 130 4.89 5.75 -3.59
CA HIS A 130 4.40 4.39 -3.76
C HIS A 130 3.57 3.89 -2.56
N GLN A 131 3.57 4.58 -1.42
CA GLN A 131 2.90 4.10 -0.19
C GLN A 131 1.41 3.86 -0.36
N ALA A 132 0.69 4.85 -0.86
CA ALA A 132 -0.74 4.77 -1.09
C ALA A 132 -1.11 3.65 -2.07
N SER A 133 -0.33 3.51 -3.14
CA SER A 133 -0.56 2.48 -4.17
C SER A 133 -0.29 1.07 -3.63
N LEU A 134 0.82 0.88 -2.92
CA LEU A 134 1.19 -0.40 -2.33
C LEU A 134 0.23 -0.80 -1.21
N ALA A 135 -0.18 0.17 -0.39
CA ALA A 135 -1.14 -0.05 0.67
C ALA A 135 -2.58 -0.13 0.15
N GLY A 136 -2.87 0.33 -1.07
CA GLY A 136 -4.21 0.45 -1.64
C GLY A 136 -5.16 1.25 -0.74
N VAL A 137 -4.74 2.46 -0.37
CA VAL A 137 -5.52 3.39 0.44
C VAL A 137 -5.52 4.78 -0.23
N PRO A 138 -6.48 5.65 0.08
CA PRO A 138 -6.52 7.00 -0.49
C PRO A 138 -5.31 7.84 -0.04
N SER A 139 -4.80 8.64 -0.98
CA SER A 139 -3.80 9.68 -0.74
C SER A 139 -4.01 10.86 -1.67
N ILE A 140 -3.80 12.07 -1.14
CA ILE A 140 -3.83 13.31 -1.91
C ILE A 140 -2.57 14.11 -1.59
N VAL A 141 -1.85 14.51 -2.64
CA VAL A 141 -0.68 15.38 -2.54
C VAL A 141 -1.12 16.83 -2.65
N VAL A 142 -0.77 17.63 -1.65
CA VAL A 142 -1.08 19.07 -1.60
C VAL A 142 0.21 19.89 -1.47
N PRO A 143 0.33 21.01 -2.18
CA PRO A 143 1.40 21.96 -1.95
C PRO A 143 1.13 22.74 -0.66
N VAL A 144 2.16 22.88 0.18
CA VAL A 144 2.12 23.61 1.46
C VAL A 144 3.08 24.79 1.50
N GLY A 145 3.94 24.92 0.51
CA GLY A 145 4.93 25.98 0.46
C GLY A 145 5.67 26.00 -0.86
N GLN A 146 6.69 26.85 -0.92
CA GLN A 146 7.58 26.93 -2.06
C GLN A 146 8.96 27.42 -1.62
N VAL A 147 10.01 26.92 -2.27
CA VAL A 147 11.40 27.26 -1.97
C VAL A 147 12.06 27.87 -3.20
N SER A 148 12.81 28.96 -2.99
CA SER A 148 13.60 29.58 -4.06
C SER A 148 14.88 28.78 -4.27
N GLN A 149 15.11 28.36 -5.50
CA GLN A 149 16.29 27.63 -5.93
C GLN A 149 17.03 28.43 -7.02
N PRO A 150 18.36 28.61 -6.90
CA PRO A 150 19.13 29.27 -7.94
C PRO A 150 19.12 28.43 -9.22
N SER A 151 18.79 29.05 -10.36
CA SER A 151 18.90 28.39 -11.66
C SER A 151 20.35 28.37 -12.13
N LYS A 152 20.82 27.22 -12.64
CA LYS A 152 22.13 27.10 -13.30
C LYS A 152 22.17 27.78 -14.67
N ILE A 153 21.02 27.97 -15.31
CA ILE A 153 20.91 28.46 -16.71
C ILE A 153 20.42 29.91 -16.75
N MET A 154 19.43 30.23 -15.91
CA MET A 154 18.87 31.58 -15.85
C MET A 154 19.52 32.37 -14.72
N ALA A 155 19.74 33.67 -14.93
CA ALA A 155 20.24 34.56 -13.87
C ALA A 155 19.19 34.81 -12.76
N GLN A 156 17.93 34.40 -12.97
CA GLN A 156 16.86 34.48 -11.98
C GLN A 156 16.64 33.14 -11.27
N GLY A 157 16.36 33.20 -9.97
CA GLY A 157 15.94 32.05 -9.17
C GLY A 157 14.60 31.47 -9.67
N GLN A 158 14.49 30.16 -9.63
CA GLN A 158 13.23 29.45 -9.84
C GLN A 158 12.61 29.07 -8.50
N VAL A 159 11.30 28.86 -8.48
CA VAL A 159 10.59 28.48 -7.27
C VAL A 159 10.10 27.05 -7.43
N LEU A 160 10.45 26.18 -6.49
CA LEU A 160 9.98 24.80 -6.43
C LEU A 160 8.86 24.66 -5.40
N PRO A 161 7.77 23.94 -5.70
CA PRO A 161 6.74 23.65 -4.73
C PRO A 161 7.28 22.72 -3.64
N VAL A 162 6.86 22.96 -2.40
CA VAL A 162 7.02 22.03 -1.28
C VAL A 162 5.69 21.33 -1.08
N THR A 163 5.67 20.01 -1.26
CA THR A 163 4.46 19.18 -1.25
C THR A 163 4.49 18.15 -0.14
N ILE A 164 3.31 17.86 0.42
CA ILE A 164 3.08 16.74 1.33
C ILE A 164 2.00 15.84 0.75
N SER A 165 2.10 14.54 1.03
CA SER A 165 1.02 13.57 0.85
C SER A 165 0.27 13.44 2.15
N LEU A 166 -1.06 13.50 2.06
CA LEU A 166 -2.00 13.16 3.11
C LEU A 166 -2.65 11.83 2.73
N MET A 167 -2.49 10.82 3.58
CA MET A 167 -2.93 9.45 3.32
C MET A 167 -3.82 8.98 4.48
N SER A 168 -4.93 8.31 4.17
CA SER A 168 -5.93 7.88 5.17
C SER A 168 -6.41 6.46 4.93
N GLY A 169 -7.23 5.92 5.84
CA GLY A 169 -7.75 4.55 5.80
C GLY A 169 -8.54 4.17 4.56
N THR A 170 -8.68 2.86 4.28
CA THR A 170 -9.43 2.37 3.12
C THR A 170 -10.90 2.83 3.18
N GLY A 171 -11.42 3.36 2.06
CA GLY A 171 -12.82 3.79 1.95
C GLY A 171 -13.12 5.17 2.55
N THR A 172 -12.09 5.94 2.90
CA THR A 172 -12.22 7.26 3.55
C THR A 172 -11.99 8.44 2.59
N ASP A 173 -12.04 8.21 1.28
CA ASP A 173 -11.77 9.19 0.21
C ASP A 173 -12.61 10.48 0.36
N PHE A 174 -13.88 10.34 0.73
CA PHE A 174 -14.79 11.47 0.90
C PHE A 174 -14.41 12.33 2.11
N GLN A 175 -14.04 11.70 3.22
CA GLN A 175 -13.59 12.39 4.43
C GLN A 175 -12.24 13.07 4.19
N LEU A 176 -11.32 12.41 3.48
CA LEU A 176 -10.01 12.98 3.13
C LEU A 176 -10.17 14.23 2.27
N THR A 177 -11.02 14.18 1.25
CA THR A 177 -11.30 15.34 0.39
C THR A 177 -12.01 16.47 1.13
N GLY A 178 -12.96 16.15 2.02
CA GLY A 178 -13.60 17.12 2.90
C GLY A 178 -12.61 17.84 3.81
N MET A 179 -11.70 17.09 4.45
CA MET A 179 -10.65 17.66 5.30
C MET A 179 -9.75 18.63 4.52
N ILE A 180 -9.37 18.28 3.28
CA ILE A 180 -8.54 19.15 2.42
C ILE A 180 -9.29 20.43 2.05
N GLN A 181 -10.59 20.33 1.79
CA GLN A 181 -11.44 21.49 1.54
C GLN A 181 -11.47 22.41 2.77
N ASP A 182 -11.60 21.87 3.97
CA ASP A 182 -11.58 22.63 5.22
C ASP A 182 -10.21 23.30 5.45
N MET A 183 -9.11 22.59 5.14
CA MET A 183 -7.76 23.16 5.19
C MET A 183 -7.58 24.35 4.24
N ALA A 184 -8.19 24.30 3.06
CA ALA A 184 -8.18 25.42 2.12
C ALA A 184 -9.05 26.59 2.62
N GLN A 185 -10.22 26.32 3.21
CA GLN A 185 -11.12 27.36 3.74
C GLN A 185 -10.55 28.07 4.98
N THR A 186 -9.82 27.34 5.83
CA THR A 186 -9.12 27.92 6.99
C THR A 186 -7.88 28.73 6.61
N GLY A 187 -7.42 28.63 5.36
CA GLY A 187 -6.21 29.29 4.87
C GLY A 187 -4.92 28.55 5.22
N PHE A 188 -4.99 27.31 5.72
CA PHE A 188 -3.82 26.47 5.91
C PHE A 188 -3.22 26.06 4.56
N LEU A 189 -4.06 25.63 3.61
CA LEU A 189 -3.69 25.48 2.21
C LEU A 189 -4.06 26.75 1.45
N ALA A 190 -3.26 27.08 0.44
CA ALA A 190 -3.64 28.15 -0.46
C ALA A 190 -4.95 27.80 -1.18
N GLY A 191 -5.90 28.73 -1.20
CA GLY A 191 -7.20 28.53 -1.86
C GLY A 191 -7.14 28.40 -3.39
N SER A 192 -5.97 28.67 -3.99
CA SER A 192 -5.73 28.45 -5.42
C SER A 192 -4.28 28.04 -5.65
N VAL A 193 -4.07 27.16 -6.62
CA VAL A 193 -2.74 26.78 -7.11
C VAL A 193 -2.47 27.44 -8.47
N LYS A 194 -1.21 27.83 -8.71
CA LYS A 194 -0.75 28.32 -10.00
C LYS A 194 -0.11 27.20 -10.82
N VAL A 195 0.12 27.50 -12.09
CA VAL A 195 0.85 26.63 -13.02
C VAL A 195 2.13 27.31 -13.49
N GLY A 196 3.17 26.52 -13.78
CA GLY A 196 4.43 27.02 -14.31
C GLY A 196 5.46 27.33 -13.24
N SER A 197 5.81 28.61 -13.08
CA SER A 197 6.97 29.04 -12.29
C SER A 197 6.71 29.28 -10.80
N HIS A 198 5.45 29.23 -10.36
CA HIS A 198 5.03 29.50 -8.98
C HIS A 198 3.96 28.49 -8.56
N ALA A 199 3.95 28.11 -7.28
CA ALA A 199 2.98 27.17 -6.74
C ALA A 199 1.63 27.85 -6.38
N PHE A 200 1.66 29.12 -5.96
CA PHE A 200 0.51 29.88 -5.46
C PHE A 200 0.51 31.32 -5.97
#